data_AF-A0A9N8YZF4-F1
#
_entry.id   AF-A0A9N8YZF4-F1
#
_cell.length_a   1.000
_cell.length_b   1.000
_cell.length_c   1.000
_cell.angle_alpha   90.00
_cell.angle_beta   90.00
_cell.angle_gamma   90.00
#
_symmetry.space_group_name_H-M   'P 1'
#
loop_
_entity.id
_entity.type
_entity.pdbx_description
1 polymer ?
#
loop_
_entity_poly.entity_id
_entity_poly.type
_entity_poly.pdbx_seq_one_letter_code
_entity_poly.pdbx_strand_id
1 'polypeptide(L)'
;MKISVIFIVVVGLVLFSSATPLEKRRFGQEHSKFVEPLYQKMRDSAVNTNYGARIGNLSGEAVNALLAAKPACRQQLVADHLIFFAKTMGADKSIPDGKKKEKFLIEVAKKYRTAERNTNEVGKPSFLCARKPFFKELNGIVQKQDPDAKTKPKTPTDAFNLDEHYDPLGKLDNGTFQVKKFTFNDVGAAHNRQCAIQHNACADSFNKDKNPKIPNVGACDKQQDVCFQGPPVFAK
;
A
#
# COMPACT_ATOMS: atom_id res chain seq x y z
N MET A 1 -40.95 61.05 49.35
CA MET A 1 -41.29 60.24 48.15
C MET A 1 -40.00 59.91 47.42
N LYS A 2 -39.64 58.63 47.31
CA LYS A 2 -38.42 58.15 46.66
C LYS A 2 -38.71 57.89 45.18
N ILE A 3 -37.95 58.51 44.28
CA ILE A 3 -37.99 58.23 42.84
C ILE A 3 -36.80 57.31 42.54
N SER A 4 -37.09 56.05 42.20
CA SER A 4 -36.07 55.11 41.72
C SER A 4 -35.88 55.26 40.22
N VAL A 5 -34.65 55.56 39.80
CA VAL A 5 -34.20 55.57 38.42
C VAL A 5 -33.70 54.17 38.07
N ILE A 6 -34.28 53.54 37.05
CA ILE A 6 -33.85 52.24 36.51
C ILE A 6 -32.81 52.49 35.43
N PHE A 7 -31.56 52.06 35.70
CA PHE A 7 -30.49 52.00 34.70
C PHE A 7 -30.60 50.68 33.92
N ILE A 8 -30.90 50.76 32.62
CA ILE A 8 -30.84 49.61 31.71
C ILE A 8 -29.41 49.51 31.17
N VAL A 9 -28.69 48.47 31.57
CA VAL A 9 -27.37 48.12 31.03
C VAL A 9 -27.57 47.17 29.85
N VAL A 10 -27.35 47.66 28.63
CA VAL A 10 -27.34 46.85 27.42
C VAL A 10 -25.92 46.28 27.24
N VAL A 11 -25.74 45.01 27.56
CA VAL A 11 -24.50 44.27 27.29
C VAL A 11 -24.52 43.81 25.82
N GLY A 12 -23.76 44.50 24.97
CA GLY A 12 -23.57 44.12 23.57
C GLY A 12 -22.59 42.93 23.46
N LEU A 13 -23.09 41.77 23.04
CA LEU A 13 -22.27 40.59 22.74
C LEU A 13 -21.62 40.79 21.36
N VAL A 14 -20.35 41.21 21.32
CA VAL A 14 -19.56 41.25 20.07
C VAL A 14 -18.98 39.87 19.81
N LEU A 15 -19.57 39.13 18.86
CA LEU A 15 -19.01 37.88 18.35
C LEU A 15 -17.85 38.19 17.39
N PHE A 16 -16.62 38.05 17.88
CA PHE A 16 -15.44 38.04 17.01
C PHE A 16 -15.38 36.70 16.27
N SER A 17 -15.89 36.67 15.04
CA SER A 17 -15.64 35.56 14.11
C SER A 17 -14.19 35.63 13.62
N SER A 18 -13.28 34.94 14.30
CA SER A 18 -11.91 34.71 13.81
C SER A 18 -11.92 33.63 12.72
N ALA A 19 -12.27 34.02 11.49
CA ALA A 19 -12.02 33.19 10.32
C ALA A 19 -10.50 33.12 10.09
N THR A 20 -9.84 32.12 10.66
CA THR A 20 -8.44 31.83 10.34
C THR A 20 -8.34 31.54 8.84
N PRO A 21 -7.45 32.21 8.09
CA PRO A 21 -7.30 31.95 6.66
C PRO A 21 -6.95 30.47 6.44
N LEU A 22 -7.74 29.78 5.62
CA LEU A 22 -7.49 28.40 5.24
C LEU A 22 -6.17 28.35 4.45
N GLU A 23 -5.15 27.77 5.06
CA GLU A 23 -3.85 27.57 4.43
C GLU A 23 -4.01 26.66 3.20
N LYS A 24 -3.45 27.08 2.06
CA LYS A 24 -3.58 26.33 0.81
C LYS A 24 -2.90 24.97 0.97
N ARG A 25 -3.64 23.90 0.68
CA ARG A 25 -3.16 22.50 0.70
C ARG A 25 -2.62 22.12 -0.68
N ARG A 26 -1.56 21.29 -0.74
CA ARG A 26 -1.02 20.73 -2.00
C ARG A 26 -1.63 19.35 -2.24
N PHE A 27 -2.88 19.34 -2.70
CA PHE A 27 -3.65 18.12 -2.98
C PHE A 27 -3.79 17.86 -4.49
N GLY A 28 -4.29 16.68 -4.85
CA GLY A 28 -4.54 16.27 -6.24
C GLY A 28 -3.32 15.71 -6.97
N GLN A 29 -2.17 15.54 -6.30
CA GLN A 29 -0.98 14.93 -6.92
C GLN A 29 -1.19 13.43 -7.18
N GLU A 30 -2.02 12.79 -6.36
CA GLU A 30 -2.46 11.40 -6.48
C GLU A 30 -3.27 11.12 -7.75
N HIS A 31 -3.86 12.15 -8.37
CA HIS A 31 -4.60 12.09 -9.63
C HIS A 31 -4.00 13.03 -10.70
N SER A 32 -2.71 13.36 -10.58
CA SER A 32 -2.04 14.22 -11.56
C SER A 32 -1.94 13.56 -12.94
N LYS A 33 -1.78 14.39 -13.98
CA LYS A 33 -1.51 13.92 -15.36
C LYS A 33 -0.29 13.01 -15.46
N PHE A 34 0.62 13.07 -14.49
CA PHE A 34 1.79 12.21 -14.41
C PHE A 34 1.47 10.79 -13.93
N VAL A 35 0.65 10.64 -12.88
CA VAL A 35 0.41 9.35 -12.22
C VAL A 35 -0.78 8.59 -12.77
N GLU A 36 -1.81 9.28 -13.25
CA GLU A 36 -3.01 8.64 -13.80
C GLU A 36 -2.70 7.59 -14.89
N PRO A 37 -1.87 7.91 -15.90
CA PRO A 37 -1.48 6.91 -16.90
C PRO A 37 -0.68 5.75 -16.31
N LEU A 38 0.00 5.93 -15.17
CA LEU A 38 0.77 4.85 -14.54
C LEU A 38 -0.15 3.83 -13.88
N TYR A 39 -1.20 4.27 -13.19
CA TYR A 39 -2.19 3.36 -12.59
C TYR A 39 -2.91 2.53 -13.64
N GLN A 40 -3.29 3.16 -14.75
CA GLN A 40 -3.92 2.44 -15.86
C GLN A 40 -2.96 1.40 -16.44
N LYS A 41 -1.70 1.76 -16.66
CA LYS A 41 -0.67 0.83 -17.14
C LYS A 41 -0.42 -0.34 -16.18
N MET A 42 -0.50 -0.12 -14.88
CA MET A 42 -0.46 -1.20 -13.89
C MET A 42 -1.61 -2.18 -14.19
N ARG A 43 -2.86 -1.70 -14.19
CA ARG A 43 -4.05 -2.55 -14.41
C ARG A 43 -4.01 -3.29 -15.75
N ASP A 44 -3.71 -2.58 -16.84
CA ASP A 44 -3.67 -3.14 -18.19
C ASP A 44 -2.63 -4.26 -18.35
N SER A 45 -1.51 -4.14 -17.64
CA SER A 45 -0.45 -5.16 -17.70
C SER A 45 -0.92 -6.53 -17.19
N ALA A 46 -1.91 -6.54 -16.30
CA ALA A 46 -2.44 -7.71 -15.61
C ALA A 46 -3.72 -8.27 -16.23
N VAL A 47 -4.28 -7.61 -17.24
CA VAL A 47 -5.47 -8.09 -17.96
C VAL A 47 -5.20 -9.48 -18.55
N ASN A 48 -6.18 -10.38 -18.41
CA ASN A 48 -6.10 -11.78 -18.82
C ASN A 48 -4.95 -12.56 -18.17
N THR A 49 -4.55 -12.17 -16.95
CA THR A 49 -3.62 -12.93 -16.11
C THR A 49 -4.29 -13.27 -14.78
N ASN A 50 -3.78 -14.29 -14.09
CA ASN A 50 -4.14 -14.61 -12.70
C ASN A 50 -3.70 -13.52 -11.68
N TYR A 51 -3.02 -12.45 -12.11
CA TYR A 51 -2.59 -11.35 -11.26
C TYR A 51 -3.53 -10.12 -11.30
N GLY A 52 -4.59 -10.15 -12.11
CA GLY A 52 -5.49 -9.01 -12.32
C GLY A 52 -6.01 -8.35 -11.04
N ALA A 53 -6.56 -9.15 -10.12
CA ALA A 53 -7.07 -8.64 -8.84
C ALA A 53 -5.98 -8.01 -7.97
N ARG A 54 -4.79 -8.62 -7.92
CA ARG A 54 -3.67 -8.14 -7.11
C ARG A 54 -3.13 -6.80 -7.60
N ILE A 55 -2.94 -6.69 -8.92
CA ILE A 55 -2.43 -5.46 -9.52
C ILE A 55 -3.51 -4.38 -9.53
N GLY A 56 -4.79 -4.74 -9.63
CA GLY A 56 -5.92 -3.83 -9.39
C GLY A 56 -5.88 -3.23 -7.98
N ASN A 57 -5.74 -4.06 -6.96
CA ASN A 57 -5.60 -3.60 -5.57
C ASN A 57 -4.34 -2.75 -5.36
N LEU A 58 -3.19 -3.18 -5.91
CA LEU A 58 -1.95 -2.41 -5.86
C LEU A 58 -2.10 -1.04 -6.52
N SER A 59 -2.82 -0.96 -7.63
CA SER A 59 -3.10 0.30 -8.33
C SER A 59 -3.97 1.24 -7.48
N GLY A 60 -4.96 0.74 -6.75
CA GLY A 60 -5.72 1.56 -5.80
C GLY A 60 -4.86 2.01 -4.62
N GLU A 61 -4.01 1.12 -4.12
CA GLU A 61 -3.04 1.45 -3.08
C GLU A 61 -2.01 2.48 -3.54
N ALA A 62 -1.64 2.49 -4.82
CA ALA A 62 -0.75 3.48 -5.41
C ALA A 62 -1.34 4.90 -5.33
N VAL A 63 -2.65 5.05 -5.46
CA VAL A 63 -3.35 6.33 -5.21
C VAL A 63 -3.29 6.68 -3.73
N ASN A 64 -3.68 5.75 -2.86
CA ASN A 64 -3.68 5.94 -1.41
C ASN A 64 -2.32 6.39 -0.87
N ALA A 65 -1.24 5.79 -1.36
CA ALA A 65 0.12 6.05 -0.93
C ALA A 65 0.61 7.48 -1.18
N LEU A 66 0.00 8.19 -2.12
CA LEU A 66 0.34 9.58 -2.44
C LEU A 66 -0.42 10.60 -1.57
N LEU A 67 -1.37 10.15 -0.73
CA LEU A 67 -2.08 11.04 0.18
C LEU A 67 -1.17 11.58 1.30
N ALA A 68 -1.45 12.80 1.74
CA ALA A 68 -0.62 13.54 2.70
C ALA A 68 -0.52 12.87 4.08
N ALA A 69 -1.56 12.16 4.49
CA ALA A 69 -1.62 11.48 5.79
C ALA A 69 -0.91 10.11 5.80
N LYS A 70 -0.40 9.63 4.66
CA LYS A 70 0.26 8.32 4.64
C LYS A 70 1.72 8.40 5.12
N PRO A 71 2.22 7.33 5.74
CA PRO A 71 3.63 7.18 6.08
C PRO A 71 4.61 7.55 4.96
N ALA A 72 5.79 8.06 5.35
CA ALA A 72 6.86 8.45 4.43
C ALA A 72 7.22 7.37 3.39
N CYS A 73 7.28 6.11 3.82
CA CYS A 73 7.71 4.98 3.01
C CYS A 73 6.63 4.31 2.14
N ARG A 74 5.37 4.73 2.27
CA ARG A 74 4.24 4.05 1.60
C ARG A 74 4.39 3.93 0.09
N GLN A 75 4.78 5.03 -0.55
CA GLN A 75 5.00 5.08 -1.99
C GLN A 75 6.11 4.14 -2.46
N GLN A 76 7.20 4.03 -1.69
CA GLN A 76 8.30 3.13 -2.02
C GLN A 76 7.87 1.67 -1.93
N LEU A 77 7.10 1.32 -0.90
CA LEU A 77 6.57 -0.03 -0.73
C LEU A 77 5.67 -0.43 -1.90
N VAL A 78 4.81 0.46 -2.38
CA VAL A 78 4.01 0.21 -3.59
C VAL A 78 4.89 -0.05 -4.80
N ALA A 79 5.93 0.76 -5.01
CA ALA A 79 6.86 0.57 -6.11
C ALA A 79 7.61 -0.78 -6.01
N ASP A 80 8.04 -1.16 -4.80
CA ASP A 80 8.66 -2.45 -4.54
C ASP A 80 7.68 -3.61 -4.85
N HIS A 81 6.44 -3.54 -4.36
CA HIS A 81 5.41 -4.55 -4.68
C HIS A 81 5.15 -4.65 -6.19
N LEU A 82 5.17 -3.53 -6.92
CA LEU A 82 4.97 -3.57 -8.36
C LEU A 82 6.11 -4.29 -9.07
N ILE A 83 7.36 -4.08 -8.65
CA ILE A 83 8.52 -4.81 -9.18
C ILE A 83 8.45 -6.29 -8.83
N PHE A 84 8.02 -6.62 -7.61
CA PHE A 84 7.76 -8.00 -7.24
C PHE A 84 6.79 -8.67 -8.23
N PHE A 85 5.61 -8.09 -8.47
CA PHE A 85 4.67 -8.64 -9.45
C PHE A 85 5.23 -8.66 -10.86
N ALA A 86 5.97 -7.63 -11.26
CA ALA A 86 6.62 -7.59 -12.56
C ALA A 86 7.51 -8.82 -12.77
N LYS A 87 8.35 -9.15 -11.77
CA LYS A 87 9.26 -10.31 -11.82
C LYS A 87 8.51 -11.64 -11.76
N THR A 88 7.49 -11.75 -10.91
CA THR A 88 6.65 -12.95 -10.81
C THR A 88 5.94 -13.23 -12.13
N MET A 89 5.27 -12.23 -12.70
CA MET A 89 4.62 -12.33 -14.02
C MET A 89 5.63 -12.60 -15.14
N GLY A 90 6.84 -12.06 -15.03
CA GLY A 90 7.92 -12.29 -15.97
C GLY A 90 8.46 -13.72 -15.97
N ALA A 91 8.38 -14.40 -14.83
CA ALA A 91 8.79 -15.79 -14.67
C ALA A 91 7.67 -16.79 -15.00
N ASP A 92 6.41 -16.34 -14.96
CA ASP A 92 5.24 -17.16 -15.24
C ASP A 92 5.15 -17.50 -16.74
N LYS A 93 5.40 -18.77 -17.07
CA LYS A 93 5.39 -19.27 -18.46
C LYS A 93 3.98 -19.29 -19.07
N SER A 94 2.93 -19.18 -18.26
CA SER A 94 1.56 -19.13 -18.76
C SER A 94 1.19 -17.75 -19.31
N ILE A 95 1.99 -16.71 -19.02
CA ILE A 95 1.73 -15.35 -19.46
C ILE A 95 2.44 -15.07 -20.79
N PRO A 96 1.67 -14.78 -21.87
CA PRO A 96 2.26 -14.32 -23.12
C PRO A 96 3.05 -13.03 -22.90
N ASP A 97 4.24 -12.96 -23.49
CA ASP A 97 5.17 -11.84 -23.37
C ASP A 97 5.54 -11.47 -21.91
N GLY A 98 5.53 -12.44 -20.99
CA GLY A 98 5.81 -12.22 -19.57
C GLY A 98 7.07 -11.38 -19.32
N LYS A 99 8.19 -11.68 -20.00
CA LYS A 99 9.43 -10.90 -19.87
C LYS A 99 9.34 -9.46 -20.38
N LYS A 100 8.50 -9.20 -21.37
CA LYS A 100 8.23 -7.83 -21.85
C LYS A 100 7.38 -7.07 -20.83
N LYS A 101 6.37 -7.73 -20.26
CA LYS A 101 5.54 -7.18 -19.17
C LYS A 101 6.35 -6.89 -17.91
N GLU A 102 7.31 -7.76 -17.55
CA GLU A 102 8.26 -7.53 -16.45
C GLU A 102 9.02 -6.22 -16.64
N LYS A 103 9.71 -6.06 -17.76
CA LYS A 103 10.48 -4.83 -18.06
C LYS A 103 9.58 -3.59 -18.04
N PHE A 104 8.39 -3.71 -18.62
CA PHE A 104 7.41 -2.62 -18.65
C PHE A 104 6.96 -2.19 -17.25
N LEU A 105 6.57 -3.14 -16.39
CA LEU A 105 6.12 -2.85 -15.04
C LEU A 105 7.22 -2.32 -14.13
N ILE A 106 8.46 -2.78 -14.29
CA ILE A 106 9.63 -2.21 -13.60
C ILE A 106 9.79 -0.73 -13.95
N GLU A 107 9.66 -0.37 -15.24
CA GLU A 107 9.72 1.04 -15.65
C GLU A 107 8.53 1.87 -15.13
N VAL A 108 7.33 1.27 -15.04
CA VAL A 108 6.18 1.92 -14.39
C VAL A 108 6.48 2.17 -12.90
N ALA A 109 7.05 1.21 -12.18
CA ALA A 109 7.41 1.35 -10.77
C ALA A 109 8.44 2.47 -10.55
N LYS A 110 9.48 2.52 -11.39
CA LYS A 110 10.50 3.58 -11.34
C LYS A 110 9.89 4.97 -11.56
N LYS A 111 8.99 5.11 -12.54
CA LYS A 111 8.27 6.38 -12.78
C LYS A 111 7.37 6.74 -11.61
N TYR A 112 6.58 5.80 -11.12
CA TYR A 112 5.68 6.00 -9.99
C TYR A 112 6.45 6.42 -8.72
N ARG A 113 7.64 5.87 -8.48
CA ARG A 113 8.49 6.23 -7.33
C ARG A 113 8.91 7.71 -7.34
N THR A 114 8.92 8.37 -8.50
CA THR A 114 9.20 9.80 -8.64
C THR A 114 7.97 10.70 -8.47
N ALA A 115 6.76 10.13 -8.36
CA ALA A 115 5.53 10.91 -8.24
C ALA A 115 5.55 11.82 -7.02
N GLU A 116 5.07 13.05 -7.17
CA GLU A 116 4.89 13.98 -6.07
C GLU A 116 3.83 13.45 -5.10
N ARG A 117 4.05 13.59 -3.81
CA ARG A 117 3.07 13.26 -2.77
C ARG A 117 2.34 14.51 -2.34
N ASN A 118 1.07 14.35 -1.98
CA ASN A 118 0.31 15.43 -1.38
C ASN A 118 0.95 15.87 -0.07
N THR A 119 0.89 17.16 0.20
CA THR A 119 1.21 17.71 1.52
C THR A 119 0.06 18.54 2.03
N ASN A 120 0.02 18.68 3.35
CA ASN A 120 -0.98 19.52 3.97
C ASN A 120 -0.69 21.01 3.75
N GLU A 121 0.39 21.45 3.13
CA GLU A 121 0.69 22.89 2.97
C GLU A 121 1.44 23.10 1.67
N VAL A 122 1.04 24.07 0.85
CA VAL A 122 1.80 24.44 -0.35
C VAL A 122 3.20 24.92 0.06
N GLY A 123 4.22 24.47 -0.67
CA GLY A 123 5.62 24.77 -0.38
C GLY A 123 6.19 23.98 0.80
N LYS A 124 5.45 23.01 1.34
CA LYS A 124 5.99 22.05 2.31
C LYS A 124 6.58 20.85 1.59
N PRO A 125 7.84 20.50 1.83
CA PRO A 125 8.41 19.28 1.28
C PRO A 125 7.77 18.04 1.92
N SER A 126 7.51 17.02 1.11
CA SER A 126 7.10 15.69 1.53
C SER A 126 8.26 14.93 2.18
N PHE A 127 7.99 14.19 3.25
CA PHE A 127 9.00 13.34 3.89
C PHE A 127 9.55 12.28 2.94
N LEU A 128 10.87 12.14 2.90
CA LEU A 128 11.55 11.04 2.22
C LEU A 128 11.46 9.76 3.04
N CYS A 129 11.39 8.64 2.34
CA CYS A 129 11.46 7.32 2.97
C CYS A 129 12.89 7.02 3.43
N ALA A 130 13.08 6.62 4.68
CA ALA A 130 14.39 6.20 5.19
C ALA A 130 14.70 4.72 4.91
N ARG A 131 13.71 3.91 4.51
CA ARG A 131 13.94 2.50 4.16
C ARG A 131 14.75 2.42 2.88
N LYS A 132 15.69 1.48 2.87
CA LYS A 132 16.31 1.03 1.62
C LYS A 132 15.24 0.38 0.72
N PRO A 133 15.22 0.66 -0.58
CA PRO A 133 14.34 -0.07 -1.50
C PRO A 133 14.65 -1.56 -1.46
N PHE A 134 13.61 -2.38 -1.59
CA PHE A 134 13.78 -3.83 -1.64
C PHE A 134 14.48 -4.24 -2.94
N PHE A 135 14.07 -3.64 -4.06
CA PHE A 135 14.63 -3.91 -5.37
C PHE A 135 15.67 -2.86 -5.77
N LYS A 136 16.83 -3.33 -6.25
CA LYS A 136 17.94 -2.48 -6.68
C LYS A 136 17.57 -1.52 -7.81
N GLU A 137 16.54 -1.86 -8.60
CA GLU A 137 15.99 -1.04 -9.67
C GLU A 137 15.45 0.31 -9.17
N LEU A 138 15.16 0.45 -7.88
CA LEU A 138 14.71 1.69 -7.24
C LEU A 138 15.82 2.44 -6.48
N ASN A 139 17.06 1.94 -6.48
CA ASN A 139 18.16 2.60 -5.78
C ASN A 139 18.35 4.04 -6.26
N GLY A 140 18.38 4.99 -5.33
CA GLY A 140 18.55 6.41 -5.61
C GLY A 140 17.31 7.11 -6.19
N ILE A 141 16.21 6.41 -6.43
CA ILE A 141 14.97 7.02 -6.92
C ILE A 141 14.15 7.51 -5.73
N VAL A 142 13.94 8.83 -5.68
CA VAL A 142 13.12 9.50 -4.67
C VAL A 142 11.99 10.28 -5.33
N GLN A 143 10.98 10.62 -4.54
CA GLN A 143 9.84 11.39 -5.03
C GLN A 143 10.22 12.82 -5.33
N LYS A 144 9.55 13.41 -6.32
CA LYS A 144 9.52 14.86 -6.51
C LYS A 144 8.92 15.52 -5.28
N GLN A 145 9.43 16.72 -4.99
CA GLN A 145 8.93 17.60 -3.95
C GLN A 145 7.99 18.62 -4.57
N ASP A 146 7.18 19.26 -3.72
CA ASP A 146 6.42 20.44 -4.11
C ASP A 146 7.38 21.47 -4.74
N PRO A 147 7.12 21.96 -5.98
CA PRO A 147 7.98 22.92 -6.65
C PRO A 147 8.14 24.24 -5.89
N ASP A 148 7.18 24.60 -5.04
CA ASP A 148 7.23 25.81 -4.21
C ASP A 148 7.99 25.57 -2.90
N ALA A 149 8.54 24.37 -2.68
CA ALA A 149 9.23 24.02 -1.45
C ALA A 149 10.53 24.82 -1.27
N LYS A 150 10.61 25.56 -0.16
CA LYS A 150 11.79 26.37 0.20
C LYS A 150 12.77 25.65 1.12
N THR A 151 12.38 24.50 1.65
CA THR A 151 13.18 23.73 2.62
C THR A 151 13.45 22.33 2.10
N LYS A 152 14.53 21.72 2.59
CA LYS A 152 14.88 20.33 2.26
C LYS A 152 13.88 19.37 2.92
N PRO A 153 13.51 18.27 2.25
CA PRO A 153 12.65 17.25 2.86
C PRO A 153 13.37 16.58 4.02
N LYS A 154 12.62 16.25 5.06
CA LYS A 154 13.10 15.44 6.18
C LYS A 154 12.96 13.95 5.86
N THR A 155 13.75 13.12 6.53
CA THR A 155 13.77 11.66 6.38
C THR A 155 13.53 11.00 7.75
N PRO A 156 12.26 10.93 8.20
CA PRO A 156 11.92 10.35 9.50
C PRO A 156 12.22 8.84 9.55
N THR A 157 12.66 8.36 10.71
CA THR A 157 13.04 6.96 10.97
C THR A 157 12.14 6.27 12.00
N ASP A 158 11.05 6.90 12.42
CA ASP A 158 10.08 6.27 13.32
C ASP A 158 9.27 5.18 12.61
N ALA A 159 8.87 4.15 13.36
CA ALA A 159 8.18 2.97 12.83
C ALA A 159 6.90 3.31 12.06
N PHE A 160 6.19 4.40 12.43
CA PHE A 160 5.01 4.86 11.72
C PHE A 160 5.37 5.35 10.32
N ASN A 161 6.40 6.19 10.17
CA ASN A 161 6.84 6.71 8.87
C ASN A 161 7.59 5.68 8.01
N LEU A 162 8.27 4.73 8.63
CA LEU A 162 8.86 3.56 7.97
C LEU A 162 7.79 2.57 7.50
N ASP A 163 6.58 2.70 8.06
CA ASP A 163 5.42 1.90 7.71
C ASP A 163 5.67 0.40 7.88
N GLU A 164 6.38 0.07 8.95
CA GLU A 164 6.91 -1.27 9.20
C GLU A 164 5.81 -2.31 9.34
N HIS A 165 4.58 -1.91 9.67
CA HIS A 165 3.47 -2.83 9.91
C HIS A 165 2.57 -3.00 8.70
N TYR A 166 2.75 -2.17 7.66
CA TYR A 166 1.87 -2.17 6.51
C TYR A 166 2.54 -2.81 5.30
N ASP A 167 1.93 -3.90 4.89
CA ASP A 167 2.12 -4.46 3.58
C ASP A 167 0.74 -4.69 2.96
N PRO A 168 0.47 -4.08 1.81
CA PRO A 168 -0.85 -4.05 1.20
C PRO A 168 -1.23 -5.40 0.57
N LEU A 169 -0.29 -6.35 0.39
CA LEU A 169 -0.48 -7.52 -0.48
C LEU A 169 0.15 -8.85 0.02
N GLY A 170 0.89 -8.87 1.13
CA GLY A 170 1.66 -10.03 1.64
C GLY A 170 3.19 -9.76 1.63
N LYS A 171 3.89 -9.94 2.77
CA LYS A 171 4.91 -8.99 3.26
C LYS A 171 6.36 -9.17 2.78
N LEU A 172 6.93 -8.04 2.36
CA LEU A 172 8.35 -7.74 2.19
C LEU A 172 8.93 -7.21 3.52
N ASP A 173 9.22 -8.09 4.47
CA ASP A 173 10.19 -7.77 5.54
C ASP A 173 11.47 -8.58 5.27
N ASN A 174 12.64 -8.00 5.55
CA ASN A 174 14.00 -8.56 5.48
C ASN A 174 14.44 -9.43 4.27
N GLY A 175 13.67 -9.51 3.18
CA GLY A 175 13.96 -10.44 2.09
C GLY A 175 13.46 -11.85 2.37
N THR A 176 12.71 -12.04 3.45
CA THR A 176 12.24 -13.36 3.88
C THR A 176 10.74 -13.32 4.19
N PHE A 177 10.05 -14.41 3.88
CA PHE A 177 8.64 -14.60 4.12
C PHE A 177 8.47 -15.37 5.42
N GLN A 178 7.71 -14.82 6.36
CA GLN A 178 7.36 -15.54 7.58
C GLN A 178 5.99 -16.18 7.49
N VAL A 179 5.90 -17.43 7.93
CA VAL A 179 4.66 -18.19 8.01
C VAL A 179 4.62 -18.88 9.38
N LYS A 180 3.84 -18.33 10.31
CA LYS A 180 3.94 -18.66 11.75
C LYS A 180 5.39 -18.51 12.22
N LYS A 181 6.00 -19.60 12.74
CA LYS A 181 7.38 -19.64 13.25
C LYS A 181 8.46 -19.93 12.19
N PHE A 182 8.07 -20.02 10.91
CA PHE A 182 8.99 -20.40 9.84
C PHE A 182 9.34 -19.20 8.97
N THR A 183 10.61 -19.11 8.58
CA THR A 183 11.16 -18.06 7.74
C THR A 183 11.64 -18.67 6.42
N PHE A 184 11.27 -18.08 5.30
CA PHE A 184 11.59 -18.54 3.95
C PHE A 184 12.24 -17.43 3.14
N ASN A 185 13.17 -17.72 2.25
CA ASN A 185 13.75 -16.70 1.35
C ASN A 185 13.03 -16.66 -0.02
N ASP A 186 12.04 -17.51 -0.22
CA ASP A 186 11.30 -17.68 -1.47
C ASP A 186 9.78 -17.58 -1.26
N VAL A 187 9.11 -16.81 -2.11
CA VAL A 187 7.67 -16.54 -2.01
C VAL A 187 6.85 -17.80 -2.25
N GLY A 188 7.30 -18.66 -3.17
CA GLY A 188 6.63 -19.91 -3.49
C GLY A 188 6.68 -20.88 -2.30
N ALA A 189 7.85 -21.05 -1.69
CA ALA A 189 8.04 -21.88 -0.51
C ALA A 189 7.17 -21.42 0.67
N ALA A 190 7.09 -20.11 0.90
CA ALA A 190 6.26 -19.54 1.94
C ALA A 190 4.77 -19.70 1.68
N HIS A 191 4.34 -19.41 0.45
CA HIS A 191 2.97 -19.62 0.04
C HIS A 191 2.56 -21.09 0.19
N ASN A 192 3.42 -22.01 -0.26
CA ASN A 192 3.18 -23.44 -0.14
C ASN A 192 3.05 -23.86 1.32
N ARG A 193 3.90 -23.30 2.20
CA ARG A 193 3.80 -23.53 3.64
C ARG A 193 2.48 -23.03 4.21
N GLN A 194 2.02 -21.86 3.80
CA GLN A 194 0.74 -21.34 4.25
C GLN A 194 -0.42 -22.22 3.81
N CYS A 195 -0.45 -22.67 2.56
CA CYS A 195 -1.52 -23.55 2.07
C CYS A 195 -1.52 -24.89 2.81
N ALA A 196 -0.34 -25.46 3.10
CA ALA A 196 -0.23 -26.67 3.91
C ALA A 196 -0.74 -26.46 5.36
N ILE A 197 -0.54 -25.27 5.95
CA ILE A 197 -1.09 -24.95 7.27
C ILE A 197 -2.61 -24.87 7.23
N GLN A 198 -3.19 -24.29 6.17
CA GLN A 198 -4.64 -24.24 6.02
C GLN A 198 -5.24 -25.62 5.79
N HIS A 199 -4.59 -26.47 4.97
CA HIS A 199 -4.99 -27.86 4.77
C HIS A 199 -5.04 -28.63 6.09
N ASN A 200 -3.98 -28.55 6.89
CA ASN A 200 -3.93 -29.21 8.19
C ASN A 200 -5.02 -28.70 9.14
N ALA A 201 -5.30 -27.39 9.15
CA ALA A 201 -6.39 -26.84 9.95
C ALA A 201 -7.77 -27.35 9.48
N CYS A 202 -7.98 -27.48 8.17
CA CYS A 202 -9.18 -28.09 7.60
C CYS A 202 -9.31 -29.57 8.03
N ALA A 203 -8.22 -30.34 7.90
CA ALA A 203 -8.18 -31.74 8.26
C ALA A 203 -8.39 -31.96 9.77
N ASP A 204 -7.83 -31.10 10.63
CA ASP A 204 -8.09 -31.10 12.07
C ASP A 204 -9.56 -30.82 12.36
N SER A 205 -10.16 -29.84 11.68
CA SER A 205 -11.58 -29.51 11.90
C SER A 205 -12.52 -30.63 11.44
N PHE A 206 -12.15 -31.38 10.40
CA PHE A 206 -12.86 -32.60 10.01
C PHE A 206 -12.67 -33.73 11.04
N ASN A 207 -11.42 -34.05 11.38
CA ASN A 207 -11.08 -35.23 12.18
C ASN A 207 -11.40 -35.07 13.66
N LYS A 208 -11.01 -33.93 14.23
CA LYS A 208 -11.10 -33.61 15.66
C LYS A 208 -12.40 -32.91 16.00
N ASP A 209 -12.73 -31.83 15.29
CA ASP A 209 -13.90 -31.01 15.63
C ASP A 209 -15.20 -31.57 15.04
N LYS A 210 -15.11 -32.63 14.23
CA LYS A 210 -16.24 -33.29 13.54
C LYS A 210 -17.13 -32.29 12.79
N ASN A 211 -16.52 -31.29 12.17
CA ASN A 211 -17.25 -30.23 11.50
C ASN A 211 -18.07 -30.79 10.31
N PRO A 212 -19.41 -30.76 10.38
CA PRO A 212 -20.27 -31.40 9.37
C PRO A 212 -20.25 -30.69 8.01
N LYS A 213 -19.65 -29.48 7.94
CA LYS A 213 -19.51 -28.73 6.68
C LYS A 213 -18.33 -29.23 5.83
N ILE A 214 -17.44 -30.06 6.39
CA ILE A 214 -16.32 -30.64 5.67
C ILE A 214 -16.68 -32.11 5.38
N PRO A 215 -17.00 -32.47 4.13
CA PRO A 215 -17.55 -33.79 3.83
C PRO A 215 -16.51 -34.92 3.93
N ASN A 216 -15.24 -34.64 3.65
CA ASN A 216 -14.10 -35.55 3.76
C ASN A 216 -12.79 -34.79 3.67
N VAL A 217 -11.67 -35.46 3.97
CA VAL A 217 -10.32 -34.88 3.85
C VAL A 217 -9.99 -34.46 2.41
N GLY A 218 -10.55 -35.13 1.40
CA GLY A 218 -10.39 -34.75 0.00
C GLY A 218 -10.95 -33.35 -0.33
N ALA A 219 -11.88 -32.81 0.48
CA ALA A 219 -12.29 -31.41 0.39
C ALA A 219 -11.18 -30.45 0.85
N CYS A 220 -10.36 -30.86 1.82
CA CYS A 220 -9.18 -30.10 2.26
C CYS A 220 -8.07 -30.15 1.20
N ASP A 221 -7.88 -31.29 0.52
CA ASP A 221 -6.94 -31.39 -0.61
C ASP A 221 -7.32 -30.42 -1.74
N LYS A 222 -8.60 -30.41 -2.14
CA LYS A 222 -9.11 -29.45 -3.14
C LYS A 222 -8.93 -28.00 -2.68
N GLN A 223 -9.17 -27.72 -1.41
CA GLN A 223 -8.95 -26.39 -0.83
C GLN A 223 -7.46 -26.00 -0.89
N GLN A 224 -6.55 -26.95 -0.67
CA GLN A 224 -5.12 -26.73 -0.79
C GLN A 224 -4.70 -26.47 -2.24
N ASP A 225 -5.22 -27.22 -3.20
CA ASP A 225 -4.97 -26.99 -4.63
C ASP A 225 -5.45 -25.61 -5.08
N VAL A 226 -6.65 -25.21 -4.63
CA VAL A 226 -7.18 -23.85 -4.86
C VAL A 226 -6.27 -22.82 -4.20
N CYS A 227 -5.73 -23.10 -3.02
CA CYS A 227 -4.78 -22.22 -2.35
C CYS A 227 -3.49 -22.09 -3.17
N PHE A 228 -2.90 -23.20 -3.64
CA PHE A 228 -1.66 -23.21 -4.44
C PHE A 228 -1.79 -22.55 -5.81
N GLN A 229 -2.94 -22.74 -6.48
CA GLN A 229 -3.27 -22.04 -7.72
C GLN A 229 -3.64 -20.58 -7.47
N GLY A 230 -3.93 -20.29 -6.20
CA GLY A 230 -4.35 -19.01 -5.72
C GLY A 230 -3.19 -18.03 -5.55
N PRO A 231 -3.55 -16.76 -5.35
CA PRO A 231 -2.60 -15.72 -4.99
C PRO A 231 -1.81 -16.07 -3.69
N PRO A 232 -0.47 -15.86 -3.58
CA PRO A 232 0.31 -16.02 -2.34
C PRO A 232 -0.35 -15.47 -1.07
N VAL A 233 -0.79 -16.35 -0.18
CA VAL A 233 -1.38 -16.02 1.12
C VAL A 233 -0.36 -16.24 2.23
N PHE A 234 -0.36 -15.37 3.25
CA PHE A 234 0.47 -15.51 4.45
C PHE A 234 -0.38 -15.22 5.69
N ALA A 235 -0.47 -16.17 6.62
CA ALA A 235 -1.05 -15.92 7.92
C ALA A 235 -0.02 -15.23 8.81
N LYS A 236 -0.49 -14.21 9.55
CA LYS A 236 0.27 -13.62 10.66
C LYS A 236 0.28 -14.58 11.84
#